data_AF-A0A9E1B7S5-F1
#
_entry.id   AF-A0A9E1B7S5-F1
#
_cell.length_a   1.000
_cell.length_b   1.000
_cell.length_c   1.000
_cell.angle_alpha   90.00
_cell.angle_beta   90.00
_cell.angle_gamma   90.00
#
_symmetry.space_group_name_H-M   'P 1'
#
loop_
_entity.id
_entity.type
_entity.pdbx_description
1 polymer ?
#
loop_
_entity_poly.entity_id
_entity_poly.type
_entity_poly.pdbx_seq_one_letter_code
_entity_poly.pdbx_strand_id
1 'polypeptide(L)' 'MEPIYKTQIIKYKGEQKAQVDDILVREIKLEIYINDKKFGAVMATPTDQKALAVGYLISENVITKPEDIT' A
#
# COMPACT_ATOMS: atom_id res chain seq x y z
N MET A 1 10.07 -2.14 3.68
CA MET A 1 10.35 -0.83 3.06
C MET A 1 9.70 0.21 3.94
N GLU A 2 10.38 1.30 4.27
CA GLU A 2 9.77 2.37 5.06
C GLU A 2 8.53 2.94 4.33
N PRO A 3 7.37 3.10 5.02
CA PRO A 3 6.13 3.56 4.39
C PRO A 3 6.15 5.06 4.07
N ILE A 4 7.07 5.80 4.69
CA ILE A 4 7.21 7.24 4.51
C ILE A 4 8.61 7.59 4.03
N TYR A 5 8.70 8.66 3.24
CA TYR A 5 9.95 9.22 2.77
C TYR A 5 9.90 10.75 2.90
N LYS A 6 10.96 11.33 3.46
CA LYS A 6 11.09 12.78 3.58
C LYS A 6 11.90 13.32 2.42
N THR A 7 11.41 14.39 1.79
CA THR A 7 12.12 15.06 0.69
C THR A 7 11.82 16.54 0.67
N GLN A 8 12.66 17.30 -0.02
CA GLN A 8 12.34 18.69 -0.34
C GLN A 8 11.43 18.75 -1.57
N ILE A 9 10.39 19.57 -1.45
CA ILE A 9 9.48 19.92 -2.54
C ILE A 9 9.49 21.43 -2.77
N ILE A 10 8.97 21.87 -3.91
CA ILE A 10 8.63 23.26 -4.15
C ILE A 10 7.13 23.43 -3.95
N LYS A 11 6.75 24.16 -2.90
CA LYS A 11 5.36 24.50 -2.61
C LYS A 11 5.01 25.83 -3.25
N TYR A 12 3.94 25.85 -4.04
CA TYR A 12 3.37 27.06 -4.64
C TYR A 12 2.15 27.55 -3.84
N LYS A 13 2.07 28.85 -3.59
CA LYS A 13 0.90 29.51 -2.97
C LYS A 13 0.62 30.82 -3.72
N GLY A 14 -0.27 30.77 -4.71
CA GLY A 14 -0.44 31.86 -5.66
C GLY A 14 0.87 32.06 -6.46
N GLU A 15 1.38 33.29 -6.48
CA GLU A 15 2.64 33.63 -7.14
C GLU A 15 3.89 33.32 -6.29
N GLN A 16 3.71 32.93 -5.02
CA GLN A 16 4.82 32.62 -4.11
C GLN A 16 5.26 31.16 -4.27
N LYS A 17 6.58 30.92 -4.32
CA LYS A 17 7.19 29.60 -4.27
C LYS A 17 8.15 29.48 -3.09
N ALA A 18 8.13 28.35 -2.40
CA ALA A 18 9.05 28.06 -1.30
C ALA A 18 9.54 26.61 -1.37
N GLN A 19 10.80 26.39 -1.03
CA GLN A 19 11.34 25.05 -0.84
C GLN A 19 11.08 24.63 0.61
N VAL A 20 10.41 23.49 0.80
CA VAL A 20 10.02 22.98 2.12
C VAL A 20 10.27 21.49 2.21
N ASP A 21 10.56 20.99 3.42
CA ASP A 21 10.57 19.55 3.68
C ASP A 21 9.13 19.04 3.78
N ASP A 22 8.86 17.90 3.15
CA ASP A 22 7.56 17.24 3.17
C ASP A 22 7.69 15.73 3.30
N ILE A 23 6.60 15.07 3.69
CA ILE A 23 6.50 13.63 3.89
C ILE A 23 5.65 13.04 2.77
N LEU A 24 6.23 12.11 2.02
CA LEU A 24 5.53 11.34 1.00
C LEU A 24 5.26 9.94 1.53
N VAL A 25 4.02 9.47 1.34
CA VAL A 25 3.67 8.07 1.53
C VAL A 25 4.14 7.29 0.31
N ARG A 26 4.81 6.15 0.54
CA ARG A 26 5.23 5.26 -0.53
C ARG A 26 4.10 4.30 -0.88
N GLU A 27 3.90 4.09 -2.17
CA GLU A 27 2.96 3.12 -2.70
C GLU A 27 3.72 1.97 -3.36
N ILE A 28 3.31 0.74 -3.10
CA ILE A 28 3.82 -0.48 -3.71
C ILE A 28 2.70 -1.24 -4.40
N LYS A 29 3.08 -2.01 -5.41
CA LYS A 29 2.21 -3.05 -5.96
C LYS A 29 2.34 -4.30 -5.10
N LEU A 30 1.30 -4.63 -4.35
CA LEU A 30 1.18 -5.88 -3.60
C LEU A 30 0.50 -6.92 -4.49
N GLU A 31 1.25 -7.91 -4.94
CA GLU A 31 0.71 -9.04 -5.69
C GLU A 31 0.28 -10.16 -4.75
N ILE A 32 -0.93 -10.69 -4.95
CA ILE A 32 -1.50 -11.75 -4.13
C ILE A 32 -1.54 -13.03 -4.96
N TYR A 33 -0.93 -14.08 -4.42
CA TYR A 33 -0.88 -15.42 -4.99
C TYR A 33 -1.63 -16.38 -4.09
N ILE A 34 -2.40 -17.29 -4.70
CA ILE A 34 -3.12 -18.36 -4.01
C ILE A 34 -2.69 -19.67 -4.65
N ASN A 35 -2.10 -20.57 -3.86
CA ASN A 35 -1.58 -21.86 -4.34
C ASN A 35 -0.72 -21.69 -5.60
N ASP A 36 0.27 -20.79 -5.51
CA ASP A 36 1.21 -20.41 -6.58
C ASP A 36 0.60 -19.78 -7.84
N LYS A 37 -0.72 -19.53 -7.86
CA LYS A 37 -1.39 -18.84 -8.96
C LYS A 37 -1.64 -17.39 -8.61
N LYS A 38 -1.30 -16.49 -9.53
CA LYS A 38 -1.60 -15.06 -9.39
C LYS A 38 -3.11 -14.86 -9.31
N PHE A 39 -3.57 -14.33 -8.19
CA PHE A 39 -4.98 -14.00 -7.97
C PHE A 39 -5.28 -12.56 -8.38
N GLY A 40 -4.44 -11.63 -7.92
CA GLY A 40 -4.64 -10.20 -8.18
C GLY A 40 -3.47 -9.34 -7.71
N ALA A 41 -3.62 -8.04 -7.84
CA ALA A 41 -2.68 -7.07 -7.29
C ALA A 41 -3.42 -5.81 -6.85
N VAL A 42 -2.99 -5.25 -5.73
CA VAL A 42 -3.51 -3.99 -5.18
C VAL A 42 -2.36 -3.01 -4.96
N MET A 43 -2.64 -1.73 -5.12
CA MET A 43 -1.71 -0.70 -4.68
C MET A 43 -1.87 -0.50 -3.17
N ALA A 44 -0.75 -0.44 -2.46
CA ALA A 44 -0.75 -0.41 -1.00
C ALA A 44 0.43 0.39 -0.44
N THR A 45 0.23 1.01 0.72
CA THR A 45 1.35 1.42 1.56
C THR A 45 2.12 0.17 2.01
N PRO A 46 3.46 0.17 2.06
CA PRO A 46 4.25 -1.02 2.40
C PRO A 46 4.26 -1.33 3.91
N THR A 47 3.08 -1.27 4.55
CA THR A 47 2.84 -1.65 5.95
C THR A 47 1.73 -2.69 6.01
N ASP A 48 1.80 -3.59 6.98
CA ASP A 48 0.73 -4.55 7.31
C ASP A 48 0.18 -5.34 6.11
N GLN A 49 1.04 -5.67 5.14
CA GLN A 49 0.63 -6.30 3.87
C GLN A 49 -0.10 -7.62 4.08
N LYS A 50 0.27 -8.37 5.13
CA LYS A 50 -0.41 -9.62 5.48
C LYS A 50 -1.85 -9.36 5.90
N ALA A 51 -2.08 -8.38 6.78
CA ALA A 51 -3.43 -8.04 7.23
C ALA A 51 -4.27 -7.51 6.07
N LEU A 52 -3.69 -6.67 5.20
CA LEU A 52 -4.35 -6.18 3.99
C LEU A 52 -4.73 -7.33 3.04
N ALA A 53 -3.81 -8.26 2.77
CA ALA A 53 -4.08 -9.41 1.90
C ALA A 53 -5.19 -10.30 2.47
N VAL A 54 -5.14 -10.62 3.77
CA VAL A 54 -6.19 -11.43 4.43
C VAL A 54 -7.55 -10.72 4.35
N GLY A 55 -7.61 -9.44 4.71
CA GLY A 55 -8.84 -8.65 4.65
C GLY A 55 -9.41 -8.55 3.23
N TYR A 56 -8.53 -8.38 2.23
CA TYR A 56 -8.90 -8.35 0.82
C TYR A 56 -9.49 -9.68 0.35
N LEU A 57 -8.88 -10.80 0.73
CA LEU A 57 -9.41 -12.13 0.38
C LEU A 57 -10.78 -12.39 1.04
N ILE A 58 -10.99 -11.90 2.26
CA ILE A 58 -12.30 -11.96 2.93
C ILE A 58 -13.33 -11.10 2.17
N SER A 59 -12.98 -9.86 1.79
CA SER A 59 -13.91 -8.97 1.08
C SER A 59 -14.31 -9.48 -0.30
N GLU A 60 -13.41 -10.21 -0.97
CA GLU A 60 -13.66 -10.86 -2.26
C GLU A 60 -14.34 -12.24 -2.12
N ASN A 61 -14.75 -12.64 -0.91
CA ASN A 61 -15.33 -13.95 -0.59
C ASN A 61 -14.45 -15.15 -1.01
N VAL A 62 -13.13 -14.97 -1.05
CA VAL A 62 -12.18 -16.04 -1.37
C VAL A 62 -11.94 -16.94 -0.15
N ILE A 63 -11.93 -16.33 1.04
CA ILE A 63 -11.90 -17.01 2.33
C ILE A 63 -12.98 -16.42 3.23
N THR A 64 -13.43 -17.18 4.22
CA THR A 64 -14.45 -16.73 5.18
C THR A 64 -13.84 -16.28 6.50
N LYS A 65 -12.64 -16.79 6.82
CA LYS A 65 -11.93 -16.52 8.06
C LYS A 65 -10.42 -16.70 7.86
N PRO A 66 -9.56 -16.07 8.68
CA PRO A 66 -8.11 -16.18 8.54
C PRO A 66 -7.58 -17.62 8.63
N GLU A 67 -8.28 -18.50 9.34
CA GLU A 67 -7.92 -19.92 9.50
C GLU A 67 -8.08 -20.76 8.24
N ASP A 68 -8.72 -20.22 7.19
CA ASP A 68 -8.81 -20.88 5.88
C ASP A 68 -7.46 -20.84 5.13
N ILE A 69 -6.49 -20.05 5.60
CA ILE A 69 -5.12 -20.00 5.07
C ILE A 69 -4.22 -20.96 5.86
N THR A 70 -3.59 -21.90 5.15
CA THR A 70 -2.69 -22.93 5.70
C THR A 70 -1.22 -22.55 5.65
#